data_AF-A0A380W3L4-F1
#
_entry.id   AF-A0A380W3L4-F1
#
_cell.length_a   1.000
_cell.length_b   1.000
_cell.length_c   1.000
_cell.angle_alpha   90.00
_cell.angle_beta   90.00
_cell.angle_gamma   90.00
#
_symmetry.space_group_name_H-M   'P 1'
#
loop_
_entity.id
_entity.type
_entity.pdbx_description
1 polymer ?
#
loop_
_entity_poly.entity_id
_entity_poly.type
_entity_poly.pdbx_seq_one_letter_code
_entity_poly.pdbx_strand_id
1 'polypeptide(L)'
;MSTIDLREERVFWKEDYHRRTFDFRSQLNFTRFDGCLFVDCILLLDEGTEQLAFTSCTFKDCNIDKIEENVVRGIRSENNTFDRPIALRKADLDKRLAEALQNQARK
;
A
#
# COMPACT_ATOMS: atom_id res chain seq x y z
N MET A 1 -14.34 2.64 -24.99
CA MET A 1 -14.60 2.74 -23.54
C MET A 1 -15.33 1.48 -23.13
N SER A 2 -14.68 0.62 -22.35
CA SER A 2 -15.31 -0.60 -21.84
C SER A 2 -16.37 -0.21 -20.82
N THR A 3 -17.62 -0.61 -21.04
CA THR A 3 -18.71 -0.45 -20.08
C THR A 3 -18.39 -1.33 -18.88
N ILE A 4 -18.07 -0.71 -17.75
CA ILE A 4 -17.90 -1.42 -16.48
C ILE A 4 -19.28 -1.97 -16.10
N ASP A 5 -19.45 -3.30 -16.13
CA ASP A 5 -20.63 -3.94 -15.54
C ASP A 5 -20.50 -3.81 -14.02
N LEU A 6 -21.46 -3.12 -13.39
CA LEU A 6 -21.50 -2.89 -11.94
C LEU A 6 -21.71 -4.18 -11.13
N ARG A 7 -21.86 -5.33 -11.80
CA ARG A 7 -22.06 -6.65 -11.18
C ARG A 7 -20.80 -7.51 -11.15
N GLU A 8 -19.73 -7.11 -11.83
CA GLU A 8 -18.49 -7.89 -11.88
C GLU A 8 -17.43 -7.32 -10.94
N GLU A 9 -16.99 -8.14 -9.99
CA GLU A 9 -15.81 -7.85 -9.18
C GLU A 9 -14.54 -8.09 -10.02
N ARG A 10 -13.65 -7.09 -10.07
CA ARG A 10 -12.32 -7.23 -10.67
C ARG A 10 -11.36 -7.80 -9.63
N VAL A 11 -10.85 -9.00 -9.88
CA VAL A 11 -9.90 -9.67 -9.01
C VAL A 11 -8.52 -9.70 -9.67
N PHE A 12 -7.52 -9.19 -8.95
CA PHE A 12 -6.11 -9.25 -9.33
C PHE A 12 -5.37 -10.17 -8.37
N TRP A 13 -4.67 -11.19 -8.87
CA TRP A 13 -4.04 -12.23 -8.05
C TRP A 13 -2.55 -12.34 -8.33
N LYS A 14 -1.73 -12.21 -7.29
CA LYS A 14 -0.25 -12.37 -7.35
C LYS A 14 0.41 -11.55 -8.47
N GLU A 15 -0.10 -10.35 -8.69
CA GLU A 15 0.48 -9.40 -9.65
C GLU A 15 1.42 -8.40 -8.97
N ASP A 16 2.39 -7.94 -9.74
CA ASP A 16 3.41 -6.96 -9.30
C ASP A 16 3.20 -5.61 -9.99
N TYR A 17 3.17 -4.55 -9.19
CA TYR A 17 2.94 -3.17 -9.63
C TYR A 17 4.08 -2.28 -9.18
N HIS A 18 4.76 -1.65 -10.15
CA HIS A 18 5.89 -0.76 -9.90
C HIS A 18 5.60 0.65 -10.40
N ARG A 19 5.88 1.68 -9.58
CA ARG A 19 5.84 3.09 -10.00
C ARG A 19 4.49 3.53 -10.56
N ARG A 20 3.40 3.02 -9.96
CA ARG A 20 2.03 3.34 -10.39
C ARG A 20 1.29 4.17 -9.35
N THR A 21 0.43 5.04 -9.87
CA THR A 21 -0.59 5.73 -9.09
C THR A 21 -1.92 5.03 -9.29
N PHE A 22 -2.59 4.68 -8.20
CA PHE A 22 -3.93 4.14 -8.16
C PHE A 22 -4.84 5.18 -7.51
N ASP A 23 -5.82 5.67 -8.27
CA ASP A 23 -6.78 6.67 -7.79
C ASP A 23 -8.17 6.06 -7.64
N PHE A 24 -8.53 5.75 -6.40
CA PHE A 24 -9.80 5.13 -6.03
C PHE A 24 -10.74 6.12 -5.33
N ARG A 25 -10.38 7.41 -5.27
CA ARG A 25 -11.15 8.44 -4.59
C ARG A 25 -12.52 8.59 -5.21
N SER A 26 -13.54 8.78 -4.36
CA SER A 26 -14.92 9.09 -4.76
C SER A 26 -15.50 8.13 -5.80
N GLN A 27 -15.13 6.85 -5.70
CA GLN A 27 -15.47 5.81 -6.67
C GLN A 27 -15.94 4.52 -5.98
N LEU A 28 -16.89 3.85 -6.64
CA LEU A 28 -17.32 2.50 -6.35
C LEU A 28 -16.48 1.51 -7.17
N ASN A 29 -15.54 0.82 -6.53
CA ASN A 29 -14.45 0.16 -7.26
C ASN A 29 -14.74 -1.30 -7.66
N PHE A 30 -15.51 -2.04 -6.86
CA PHE A 30 -15.70 -3.50 -6.97
C PHE A 30 -14.40 -4.22 -7.38
N THR A 31 -13.33 -3.93 -6.64
CA THR A 31 -11.98 -4.39 -6.99
C THR A 31 -11.32 -5.04 -5.80
N ARG A 32 -10.71 -6.20 -6.01
CA ARG A 32 -9.94 -6.93 -5.02
C ARG A 32 -8.54 -7.26 -5.53
N PHE A 33 -7.55 -7.03 -4.68
CA PHE A 33 -6.16 -7.43 -4.90
C PHE A 33 -5.79 -8.48 -3.86
N ASP A 34 -5.31 -9.62 -4.33
CA ASP A 34 -4.99 -10.76 -3.49
C ASP A 34 -3.54 -11.20 -3.74
N GLY A 35 -2.70 -11.17 -2.71
CA GLY A 35 -1.30 -11.60 -2.81
C GLY A 35 -0.41 -10.72 -3.70
N CYS A 36 -0.83 -9.50 -4.01
CA CYS A 36 -0.12 -8.59 -4.91
C CYS A 36 1.07 -7.89 -4.23
N LEU A 37 2.04 -7.46 -5.04
CA LEU A 37 3.16 -6.63 -4.62
C LEU A 37 3.05 -5.24 -5.25
N PHE A 38 3.11 -4.20 -4.42
CA PHE A 38 3.14 -2.81 -4.84
C PHE A 38 4.47 -2.19 -4.42
N VAL A 39 5.20 -1.58 -5.35
CA VAL A 39 6.50 -0.97 -5.10
C VAL A 39 6.54 0.45 -5.66
N ASP A 40 7.00 1.40 -4.86
CA ASP A 40 7.16 2.81 -5.24
C ASP A 40 5.84 3.38 -5.77
N CYS A 41 4.77 3.24 -4.98
CA CYS A 41 3.40 3.42 -5.46
C CYS A 41 2.66 4.55 -4.74
N ILE A 42 1.64 5.10 -5.40
CA ILE A 42 0.76 6.09 -4.79
C ILE A 42 -0.66 5.52 -4.80
N LEU A 43 -1.25 5.32 -3.62
CA LEU A 43 -2.66 4.99 -3.46
C LEU A 43 -3.39 6.22 -2.94
N LEU A 44 -4.40 6.65 -3.69
CA LEU A 44 -5.28 7.74 -3.30
C LEU A 44 -6.64 7.16 -2.91
N LEU A 45 -6.99 7.35 -1.63
CA LEU A 45 -8.22 6.92 -0.98
C LEU A 45 -8.81 8.14 -0.27
N ASP A 46 -10.12 8.34 -0.34
CA ASP A 46 -10.82 9.42 0.38
C ASP A 46 -12.05 8.85 1.13
N GLU A 47 -12.94 9.71 1.62
CA GLU A 47 -14.17 9.28 2.29
C GLU A 47 -15.20 8.64 1.35
N GLY A 48 -15.12 8.91 0.04
CA GLY A 48 -16.04 8.39 -0.97
C GLY A 48 -15.56 7.11 -1.67
N THR A 49 -14.37 6.59 -1.34
CA THR A 49 -13.92 5.29 -1.87
C THR A 49 -14.80 4.15 -1.35
N GLU A 50 -15.29 3.27 -2.22
CA GLU A 50 -16.11 2.12 -1.82
C GLU A 50 -15.70 0.84 -2.58
N GLN A 51 -16.03 -0.31 -1.99
CA GLN A 51 -15.88 -1.66 -2.57
C GLN A 51 -14.46 -1.95 -3.06
N LEU A 52 -13.49 -1.89 -2.15
CA LEU A 52 -12.08 -2.09 -2.44
C LEU A 52 -11.45 -2.99 -1.38
N ALA A 53 -10.81 -4.07 -1.81
CA ALA A 53 -10.20 -5.05 -0.92
C ALA A 53 -8.74 -5.32 -1.28
N PHE A 54 -7.90 -5.42 -0.26
CA PHE A 54 -6.52 -5.88 -0.36
C PHE A 54 -6.31 -7.00 0.65
N THR A 55 -5.90 -8.18 0.19
CA THR A 55 -5.63 -9.32 1.06
C THR A 55 -4.25 -9.89 0.78
N SER A 56 -3.45 -10.10 1.83
CA SER A 56 -2.10 -10.68 1.73
C SER A 56 -1.16 -9.93 0.77
N CYS A 57 -1.41 -8.64 0.55
CA CYS A 57 -0.61 -7.80 -0.33
C CYS A 57 0.59 -7.20 0.41
N THR A 58 1.64 -6.87 -0.34
CA THR A 58 2.82 -6.17 0.20
C THR A 58 2.96 -4.81 -0.47
N PHE A 59 3.04 -3.75 0.33
CA PHE A 59 3.26 -2.38 -0.11
C PHE A 59 4.66 -1.95 0.30
N LYS A 60 5.49 -1.54 -0.65
CA LYS A 60 6.86 -1.07 -0.43
C LYS A 60 7.00 0.32 -1.00
N ASP A 61 7.47 1.25 -0.18
CA ASP A 61 7.74 2.62 -0.60
C ASP A 61 6.52 3.32 -1.17
N CYS A 62 5.34 2.97 -0.67
CA CYS A 62 4.11 3.63 -1.05
C CYS A 62 3.82 4.82 -0.11
N ASN A 63 2.93 5.72 -0.54
CA ASN A 63 2.51 6.89 0.24
C ASN A 63 1.65 6.56 1.48
N ILE A 64 1.30 5.30 1.69
CA ILE A 64 0.48 4.81 2.80
C ILE A 64 1.26 3.81 3.65
N ASP A 65 1.00 3.81 4.95
CA ASP A 65 1.56 2.87 5.93
C ASP A 65 0.51 1.90 6.50
N LYS A 66 -0.76 2.15 6.22
CA LYS A 66 -1.91 1.28 6.51
C LYS A 66 -3.11 1.63 5.63
N ILE A 67 -4.09 0.74 5.59
CA ILE A 67 -5.41 0.98 5.02
C ILE A 67 -6.42 0.72 6.14
N GLU A 68 -7.22 1.73 6.49
CA GLU A 68 -8.28 1.60 7.50
C GLU A 68 -9.46 0.81 6.92
N GLU A 69 -9.82 -0.29 7.58
CA GLU A 69 -10.98 -1.08 7.19
C GLU A 69 -12.28 -0.32 7.48
N ASN A 70 -13.26 -0.45 6.58
CA ASN A 70 -14.57 0.15 6.75
C ASN A 70 -15.64 -0.77 6.17
N VAL A 71 -16.36 -1.46 7.05
CA VAL A 71 -17.41 -2.43 6.68
C VAL A 71 -18.54 -1.77 5.89
N VAL A 72 -18.97 -0.56 6.27
CA VAL A 72 -20.08 0.15 5.60
C VAL A 72 -19.74 0.46 4.15
N ARG A 73 -18.48 0.87 3.90
CA ARG A 73 -17.99 1.22 2.55
C ARG A 73 -17.43 0.01 1.78
N GLY A 74 -17.38 -1.16 2.39
CA GLY A 74 -16.76 -2.35 1.78
C GLY A 74 -15.26 -2.18 1.54
N ILE A 75 -14.55 -1.49 2.45
CA ILE A 75 -13.08 -1.39 2.44
C ILE A 75 -12.51 -2.48 3.34
N ARG A 76 -11.68 -3.35 2.77
CA ARG A 76 -11.04 -4.47 3.48
C ARG A 76 -9.53 -4.46 3.29
N SER A 77 -8.78 -4.68 4.36
CA SER A 77 -7.32 -4.72 4.37
C SER A 77 -6.83 -5.80 5.34
N GLU A 78 -6.67 -7.01 4.82
CA GLU A 78 -6.38 -8.18 5.64
C GLU A 78 -4.99 -8.76 5.33
N ASN A 79 -4.21 -9.06 6.37
CA ASN A 79 -2.88 -9.69 6.27
C ASN A 79 -1.90 -8.95 5.33
N ASN A 80 -2.08 -7.64 5.15
CA ASN A 80 -1.22 -6.82 4.31
C ASN A 80 0.06 -6.41 5.05
N THR A 81 1.15 -6.29 4.32
CA THR A 81 2.45 -5.80 4.83
C THR A 81 2.73 -4.42 4.25
N PHE A 82 3.08 -3.45 5.11
CA PHE A 82 3.44 -2.09 4.70
C PHE A 82 4.88 -1.79 5.12
N ASP A 83 5.79 -1.84 4.14
CA ASP A 83 7.17 -1.44 4.35
C ASP A 83 7.28 0.08 4.29
N ARG A 84 7.83 0.64 5.36
CA ARG A 84 8.15 2.06 5.47
C ARG A 84 9.02 2.52 4.28
N PRO A 85 8.83 3.75 3.77
CA PRO A 85 9.63 4.29 2.66
C PRO A 85 11.15 4.11 2.83
N ILE A 86 11.85 3.78 1.74
CA ILE A 86 13.30 3.56 1.67
C ILE A 86 14.04 4.77 2.22
N ALA A 87 13.56 5.99 1.98
CA ALA A 87 14.18 7.20 2.51
C ALA A 87 14.21 7.21 4.04
N LEU A 88 13.09 6.84 4.69
CA LEU A 88 13.00 6.76 6.15
C LEU A 88 13.84 5.59 6.69
N ARG A 89 13.82 4.44 5.99
CA ARG A 89 14.67 3.29 6.35
C ARG A 89 16.16 3.61 6.23
N LYS A 90 16.57 4.34 5.20
CA LYS A 90 17.96 4.78 5.00
C LYS A 90 18.38 5.75 6.10
N ALA A 91 17.55 6.74 6.40
CA ALA A 91 17.83 7.69 7.48
C ALA A 91 17.99 6.99 8.86
N ASP A 92 17.16 5.98 9.15
CA ASP A 92 17.30 5.18 10.37
C ASP A 92 18.61 4.37 10.39
N LEU A 93 18.99 3.77 9.26
CA LEU A 93 20.26 3.05 9.13
C LEU A 93 21.47 3.98 9.30
N ASP A 94 21.46 5.14 8.66
CA ASP A 94 22.53 6.13 8.73
C ASP A 94 22.69 6.64 10.17
N LYS A 95 21.58 6.89 10.87
CA LYS A 95 21.58 7.27 12.28
C LYS A 95 22.22 6.18 13.15
N ARG A 96 21.79 4.92 13.00
CA ARG A 96 22.33 3.79 13.77
C ARG A 96 23.81 3.55 13.48
N LEU A 97 24.23 3.77 12.24
CA LEU A 97 25.64 3.70 11.86
C LEU A 97 26.46 4.80 12.55
N ALA A 98 25.96 6.04 12.54
CA ALA A 98 26.62 7.16 13.23
C ALA A 98 26.76 6.91 14.74
N GLU A 99 25.72 6.39 15.39
CA GLU A 99 25.74 6.02 16.81
C GLU A 99 26.77 4.91 17.09
N ALA A 100 26.85 3.88 16.24
CA ALA A 100 27.82 2.80 16.39
C ALA A 100 29.27 3.31 16.24
N LEU A 101 29.53 4.18 15.28
CA LEU A 101 30.86 4.78 15.06
C LEU A 101 31.27 5.67 16.25
N GLN A 102 30.35 6.47 16.80
CA GLN A 102 30.63 7.28 17.99
C GLN A 102 30.94 6.42 19.22
N ASN A 103 30.22 5.32 19.40
CA ASN A 103 30.47 4.38 20.50
C ASN A 103 31.81 3.65 20.35
N GLN A 104 32.25 3.39 19.11
CA GLN A 104 33.55 2.80 18.84
C GLN A 104 34.70 3.80 19.08
N ALA A 105 34.50 5.08 18.73
CA ALA A 105 35.49 6.14 18.97
C ALA A 105 35.64 6.54 20.46
N ARG A 106 34.68 6.15 21.30
CA ARG A 106 34.71 6.34 22.77
C ARG A 106 35.38 5.18 23.53
N LYS A 107 35.69 4.08 22.86
CA LYS A 107 36.47 2.96 23.41
C LYS A 107 37.95 3.15 23.10
#